data_AF-A0A7Z9WX73-F1
#
_entry.id   AF-A0A7Z9WX73-F1
#
_cell.length_a   1.000
_cell.length_b   1.000
_cell.length_c   1.000
_cell.angle_alpha   90.00
_cell.angle_beta   90.00
_cell.angle_gamma   90.00
#
_symmetry.space_group_name_H-M   'P 1'
#
loop_
_entity.id
_entity.type
_entity.pdbx_description
1 polymer ?
#
loop_
_entity_poly.entity_id
_entity_poly.type
_entity_poly.pdbx_seq_one_letter_code
_entity_poly.pdbx_strand_id
1 'polypeptide(L)' 'MKHTLSVLLQNKPGVLSRVTGLFSGRGFNIESLSVAETLDSSLSCLTLVTTGNDAIVEQITKQLHKLIDVIK' A
#
# COMPACT_ATOMS: atom_id res chain seq x y z
N MET A 1 4.03 16.10 5.99
CA MET A 1 3.32 15.58 7.18
C MET A 1 3.36 14.06 7.14
N LYS A 2 3.06 13.37 8.25
CA LYS A 2 2.91 11.91 8.26
C LYS A 2 1.49 11.54 7.86
N HIS A 3 1.37 10.51 7.03
CA HIS A 3 0.09 9.98 6.57
C HIS A 3 0.07 8.47 6.78
N THR A 4 -1.05 7.96 7.28
CA THR A 4 -1.30 6.53 7.43
C THR A 4 -2.29 6.10 6.38
N LEU A 5 -1.92 5.07 5.60
CA LEU A 5 -2.74 4.47 4.57
C LEU A 5 -3.09 3.04 4.99
N SER A 6 -4.37 2.69 4.88
CA SER A 6 -4.84 1.32 5.03
C SER A 6 -5.30 0.82 3.68
N VAL A 7 -4.71 -0.28 3.21
CA VAL A 7 -4.94 -0.84 1.89
C VAL A 7 -5.41 -2.27 2.06
N LEU A 8 -6.51 -2.63 1.40
CA LEU A 8 -7.00 -4.00 1.34
C LEU A 8 -6.48 -4.66 0.06
N LEU A 9 -5.78 -5.78 0.21
CA LEU A 9 -5.15 -6.52 -0.90
C LEU A 9 -5.55 -7.99 -0.90
N GLN A 10 -5.38 -8.63 -2.06
CA GLN A 10 -5.41 -10.08 -2.17
C GLN A 10 -4.21 -10.70 -1.44
N ASN A 11 -4.46 -11.75 -0.64
CA ASN A 11 -3.44 -12.53 0.02
C ASN A 11 -2.84 -13.56 -0.95
N LYS A 12 -1.97 -13.10 -1.86
CA LYS A 12 -1.32 -13.92 -2.87
C LYS A 12 0.19 -13.66 -2.95
N PRO A 13 1.00 -14.66 -3.36
CA PRO A 13 2.42 -14.46 -3.58
C PRO A 13 2.70 -13.28 -4.52
N GLY A 14 3.66 -12.44 -4.13
CA GLY A 14 4.12 -11.30 -4.91
C GLY A 14 3.28 -10.02 -4.81
N VAL A 15 2.09 -10.05 -4.17
CA VAL A 15 1.26 -8.84 -4.00
C VAL A 15 1.99 -7.78 -3.16
N LEU A 16 2.53 -8.18 -2.01
CA LEU A 16 3.32 -7.28 -1.15
C LEU A 16 4.52 -6.68 -1.89
N SER A 17 5.22 -7.49 -2.70
CA SER A 17 6.37 -7.04 -3.48
C SER A 17 5.98 -6.03 -4.57
N ARG A 18 4.81 -6.18 -5.20
CA ARG A 18 4.29 -5.18 -6.16
C ARG A 18 3.96 -3.86 -5.46
N VAL A 19 3.35 -3.92 -4.28
CA VAL A 19 3.05 -2.72 -3.48
C VAL A 19 4.34 -2.03 -3.07
N THR A 20 5.30 -2.71 -2.44
CA THR A 20 6.57 -2.07 -2.02
C THR A 20 7.42 -1.62 -3.21
N GLY A 21 7.39 -2.36 -4.31
CA GLY A 21 8.05 -1.99 -5.58
C GLY A 21 7.50 -0.70 -6.20
N LEU A 22 6.21 -0.42 -6.02
CA LEU A 22 5.58 0.84 -6.46
C LEU A 22 6.16 2.04 -5.71
N PHE A 23 6.44 1.89 -4.40
CA PHE A 23 7.05 2.93 -3.59
C PHE A 23 8.50 3.17 -4.01
N SER A 24 9.30 2.10 -4.11
CA SER A 24 10.71 2.22 -4.51
C SER A 24 10.86 2.77 -5.93
N GLY A 25 10.06 2.29 -6.89
CA GLY A 25 10.12 2.73 -8.29
C GLY A 25 9.69 4.18 -8.53
N ARG A 26 9.03 4.82 -7.57
CA ARG A 26 8.62 6.23 -7.64
C ARG A 26 9.31 7.14 -6.63
N GLY A 27 10.23 6.60 -5.82
CA GLY A 27 10.91 7.36 -4.78
C GLY A 27 9.98 7.81 -3.66
N PHE A 28 8.90 7.09 -3.38
CA PHE A 28 8.06 7.34 -2.21
C PHE A 28 8.68 6.72 -0.97
N ASN A 29 8.67 7.46 0.14
CA ASN A 29 9.21 6.98 1.40
C ASN A 29 8.21 6.03 2.10
N ILE A 30 8.72 4.98 2.74
CA ILE A 30 7.96 4.13 3.66
C ILE A 30 8.59 4.31 5.03
N GLU A 31 7.85 4.90 5.97
CA GLU A 31 8.30 5.07 7.34
C GLU A 31 8.03 3.81 8.17
N SER A 32 6.85 3.21 7.99
CA SER A 32 6.53 1.91 8.55
C SER A 32 5.53 1.19 7.66
N LEU A 33 5.53 -0.14 7.76
CA LEU A 33 4.64 -1.02 7.05
C LEU A 33 4.33 -2.23 7.93
N SER A 34 3.06 -2.61 7.99
CA SER A 34 2.57 -3.83 8.61
C SER A 34 1.54 -4.47 7.69
N VAL A 35 1.52 -5.80 7.62
CA VAL A 35 0.54 -6.56 6.84
C VAL A 35 0.08 -7.76 7.65
N ALA A 36 -1.22 -8.02 7.63
CA ALA A 36 -1.82 -9.18 8.29
C ALA A 36 -3.00 -9.71 7.47
N GLU A 37 -3.28 -11.00 7.60
CA GLU A 37 -4.50 -11.59 7.06
C GLU A 37 -5.74 -11.00 7.74
N THR A 38 -6.83 -10.89 6.99
CA THR A 38 -8.12 -10.47 7.54
C THR A 38 -8.92 -11.68 8.04
N LEU A 39 -10.18 -11.47 8.45
CA LEU A 39 -11.10 -12.58 8.73
C LEU A 39 -11.35 -13.46 7.49
N ASP A 40 -11.23 -12.88 6.30
CA ASP A 40 -11.15 -13.61 5.04
C ASP A 40 -9.68 -13.87 4.72
N SER A 41 -9.26 -15.14 4.75
CA SER A 41 -7.88 -15.56 4.50
C SER A 41 -7.41 -15.32 3.07
N SER A 42 -8.34 -15.05 2.13
CA SER A 42 -8.01 -14.63 0.77
C SER A 42 -7.57 -13.16 0.69
N LEU A 43 -7.73 -12.40 1.78
CA LEU A 43 -7.46 -10.97 1.86
C LEU A 43 -6.45 -10.63 2.97
N SER A 44 -5.67 -9.59 2.73
CA SER A 44 -4.77 -9.00 3.71
C SER A 44 -5.04 -7.51 3.85
N CYS A 45 -4.86 -7.00 5.07
CA CYS A 45 -4.86 -5.56 5.35
C CYS A 45 -3.43 -5.10 5.54
N LEU A 46 -3.01 -4.11 4.75
CA LEU A 46 -1.72 -3.46 4.85
C LEU A 46 -1.90 -2.06 5.43
N THR A 47 -1.20 -1.79 6.51
CA THR A 47 -1.10 -0.46 7.12
C THR A 47 0.27 0.10 6.83
N LEU A 48 0.34 1.25 6.16
CA LEU A 48 1.59 1.91 5.78
C LEU A 48 1.61 3.35 6.24
N VAL A 49 2.72 3.76 6.82
CA VAL A 49 2.99 5.15 7.18
C VAL A 49 4.01 5.72 6.21
N THR A 50 3.70 6.88 5.66
CA THR A 50 4.54 7.60 4.70
C THR A 50 4.62 9.08 5.07
N THR A 51 5.62 9.77 4.53
CA THR A 51 5.84 11.21 4.71
C THR A 51 5.75 11.92 3.37
N GLY A 52 4.91 12.96 3.30
CA GLY A 52 4.66 13.69 2.06
C GLY A 52 3.78 14.92 2.26
N ASN A 53 3.48 15.61 1.17
CA ASN A 53 2.38 16.57 1.09
C ASN A 53 1.14 15.85 0.51
N ASP A 54 -0.01 16.53 0.52
CA ASP A 54 -1.28 15.93 0.07
C ASP A 54 -1.22 15.48 -1.39
N ALA A 55 -0.48 16.19 -2.25
CA ALA A 55 -0.29 15.82 -3.65
C ALA A 55 0.46 14.49 -3.81
N ILE A 56 1.50 14.25 -3.00
CA ILE A 56 2.23 12.97 -2.97
C ILE A 56 1.30 11.85 -2.50
N VAL A 57 0.51 12.09 -1.44
CA VAL A 57 -0.42 11.08 -0.91
C VAL A 57 -1.50 10.75 -1.94
N GLU A 58 -2.06 11.75 -2.60
CA GLU A 58 -3.02 11.55 -3.69
C GLU A 58 -2.40 10.74 -4.84
N GLN A 59 -1.15 11.02 -5.20
CA GLN A 59 -0.42 10.24 -6.20
C GLN A 59 -0.21 8.80 -5.74
N ILE A 60 0.19 8.55 -4.49
CA ILE A 60 0.33 7.21 -3.93
C ILE A 60 -0.99 6.44 -4.06
N THR A 61 -2.09 7.01 -3.57
CA THR A 61 -3.43 6.40 -3.64
C THR A 61 -3.85 6.10 -5.08
N LYS A 62 -3.66 7.05 -6.01
CA LYS A 62 -3.95 6.84 -7.45
C LYS A 62 -3.14 5.72 -8.07
N GLN A 63 -1.91 5.51 -7.61
CA GLN A 63 -1.04 4.46 -8.14
C GLN A 63 -1.35 3.10 -7.51
N LEU A 64 -1.70 3.06 -6.22
CA LEU A 64 -2.16 1.85 -5.55
C LEU A 64 -3.44 1.29 -6.20
N HIS A 65 -4.42 2.15 -6.53
CA HIS A 65 -5.64 1.73 -7.23
C HIS A 65 -5.41 1.16 -8.64
N LYS A 66 -4.23 1.32 -9.23
CA LYS A 66 -3.89 0.69 -10.52
C LYS A 66 -3.43 -0.75 -10.38
N LEU A 67 -3.07 -1.18 -9.17
CA LEU A 67 -2.70 -2.56 -8.91
C LEU A 67 -3.97 -3.41 -8.83
N ILE A 68 -4.07 -4.41 -9.70
CA ILE A 68 -5.24 -5.31 -9.77
C ILE A 68 -5.48 -6.04 -8.43
N ASP A 69 -4.41 -6.25 -7.66
CA ASP A 69 -4.49 -6.93 -6.37
C ASP A 69 -4.98 -6.03 -5.23
N VAL A 70 -5.09 -4.71 -5.45
CA VAL A 70 -5.60 -3.75 -4.48
C VAL A 70 -7.11 -3.61 -4.67
N ILE A 71 -7.85 -3.86 -3.60
CA ILE A 71 -9.32 -3.88 -3.59
C ILE A 71 -9.86 -2.54 -3.08
N LYS A 72 -9.20 -1.96 -2.07
CA LYS A 72 -9.62 -0.73 -1.39
C LYS A 72 -8.45 0.03 -0.80
#